data_AF-B4GWY8-F1
#
_entry.id   AF-B4GWY8-F1
#
_cell.length_a   1.000
_cell.length_b   1.000
_cell.length_c   1.000
_cell.angle_alpha   90.00
_cell.angle_beta   90.00
_cell.angle_gamma   90.00
#
_symmetry.space_group_name_H-M   'P 1'
#
loop_
_entity.id
_entity.type
_entity.pdbx_description
1 polymer ?
#
loop_
_entity_poly.entity_id
_entity_poly.type
_entity_poly.pdbx_seq_one_letter_code
_entity_poly.pdbx_strand_id
1 'polypeptide(L)'
;MPLRGISCRACWSIAIIVPRHWWHYVEATETSLSLNYWVPLKDDMDLALDEFLVNHIVESFVKGESEQTKQYLLNPNQLEDISSTPSELFAQFQQAVQNAESEEHKRKLWETDYLTQSKFRELLARVRLTVRHLEVMPKEEYKLLLESNSKRLQTKTRTATESLPISSTLELLISSMCAPRTIAGMKREFFRRLYT
;
A
#
# COMPACT_ATOMS: atom_id res chain seq x y z
N MET A 1 14.88 -7.04 -7.28
CA MET A 1 14.25 -8.38 -7.37
C MET A 1 13.20 -8.34 -8.47
N PRO A 2 13.06 -9.36 -9.33
CA PRO A 2 11.94 -9.42 -10.26
C PRO A 2 10.62 -9.54 -9.46
N LEU A 3 9.60 -8.77 -9.86
CA LEU A 3 8.24 -8.94 -9.35
C LEU A 3 7.81 -10.39 -9.60
N ARG A 4 7.47 -11.11 -8.53
CA ARG A 4 6.94 -12.47 -8.59
C ARG A 4 5.50 -12.40 -8.12
N GLY A 5 4.57 -12.79 -8.98
CA GLY A 5 3.17 -12.92 -8.61
C GLY A 5 2.93 -14.17 -7.78
N ILE A 6 2.09 -14.07 -6.76
CA ILE A 6 1.54 -15.21 -6.06
C ILE A 6 0.04 -15.20 -6.34
N SER A 7 -0.50 -16.32 -6.81
CA SER A 7 -1.93 -16.45 -7.10
C SER A 7 -2.54 -17.47 -6.15
N CYS A 8 -3.70 -17.12 -5.61
CA CYS A 8 -4.47 -18.03 -4.77
C CYS A 8 -5.96 -17.80 -5.01
N ARG A 9 -6.74 -18.88 -4.90
CA ARG A 9 -8.21 -18.82 -4.95
C ARG A 9 -8.73 -19.20 -3.58
N ALA A 10 -9.35 -18.25 -2.89
CA ALA A 10 -10.16 -18.57 -1.71
C ALA A 10 -11.50 -19.14 -2.15
N CYS A 11 -11.92 -20.20 -1.46
CA CYS A 11 -13.27 -20.76 -1.52
C CYS A 11 -13.86 -20.71 -0.10
N TRP A 12 -15.07 -21.25 0.08
CA TRP A 12 -15.80 -21.26 1.34
C TRP A 12 -14.91 -21.67 2.53
N SER A 13 -15.00 -20.88 3.61
CA SER A 13 -14.34 -21.15 4.90
C SER A 13 -12.80 -21.12 4.92
N ILE A 14 -12.16 -20.41 3.98
CA ILE A 14 -10.70 -20.16 3.98
C ILE A 14 -10.41 -18.74 4.49
N ALA A 15 -9.44 -18.62 5.40
CA ALA A 15 -8.84 -17.33 5.77
C ALA A 15 -7.52 -17.13 5.01
N ILE A 16 -7.36 -15.98 4.36
CA ILE A 16 -6.09 -15.57 3.75
C ILE A 16 -5.40 -14.59 4.70
N ILE A 17 -4.15 -14.86 5.04
CA ILE A 17 -3.30 -13.94 5.79
C ILE A 17 -2.45 -13.18 4.78
N VAL A 18 -2.66 -11.87 4.68
CA VAL A 18 -1.85 -10.99 3.83
C VAL A 18 -0.82 -10.29 4.71
N PRO A 19 0.49 -10.52 4.50
CA PRO A 19 1.52 -9.85 5.28
C PRO A 19 1.54 -8.34 5.00
N ARG A 20 2.11 -7.59 5.95
CA ARG A 20 2.35 -6.15 5.79
C ARG A 20 3.16 -5.86 4.52
N HIS A 21 2.88 -4.74 3.87
CA HIS A 21 3.56 -4.26 2.65
C HIS A 21 3.34 -5.09 1.39
N TRP A 22 2.41 -6.04 1.40
CA TRP A 22 2.07 -6.82 0.22
C TRP A 22 0.99 -6.13 -0.61
N TRP A 23 1.38 -5.73 -1.82
CA TRP A 23 0.42 -5.43 -2.88
C TRP A 23 -0.35 -6.70 -3.22
N HIS A 24 -1.68 -6.62 -3.16
CA HIS A 24 -2.55 -7.74 -3.46
C HIS A 24 -3.72 -7.24 -4.31
N TYR A 25 -4.10 -8.07 -5.29
CA TYR A 25 -5.26 -7.86 -6.14
C TYR A 25 -6.29 -8.93 -5.80
N VAL A 26 -7.53 -8.52 -5.53
CA VAL A 26 -8.63 -9.41 -5.18
C VAL A 26 -9.73 -9.23 -6.20
N GLU A 27 -10.17 -10.35 -6.78
CA GLU A 27 -11.32 -10.40 -7.68
C GLU A 27 -12.27 -11.50 -7.21
N ALA A 28 -13.57 -11.19 -7.20
CA ALA A 28 -14.63 -12.17 -7.01
C ALA A 28 -15.11 -12.66 -8.38
N THR A 29 -14.90 -13.93 -8.71
CA THR A 29 -15.36 -14.51 -9.99
C THR A 29 -16.86 -14.82 -10.00
N GLU A 30 -17.47 -14.93 -8.82
CA GLU A 30 -18.89 -15.19 -8.59
C GLU A 30 -19.36 -14.35 -7.38
N THR A 31 -20.67 -14.25 -7.17
CA THR A 31 -21.25 -13.58 -6.00
C THR A 31 -20.68 -14.18 -4.71
N SER A 32 -19.96 -13.37 -3.94
CA SER A 32 -19.27 -13.83 -2.74
C SER A 32 -19.37 -12.79 -1.61
N LEU A 33 -19.32 -13.29 -0.37
CA LEU A 33 -19.22 -12.47 0.84
C LEU A 33 -17.86 -12.76 1.49
N SER A 34 -17.07 -11.70 1.72
CA SER A 34 -15.79 -11.80 2.41
C SER A 34 -15.79 -10.88 3.63
N LEU A 35 -15.05 -11.30 4.66
CA LEU A 35 -14.89 -10.54 5.89
C LEU A 35 -13.39 -10.30 6.09
N ASN A 36 -12.99 -9.02 6.04
CA ASN A 36 -11.60 -8.60 6.21
C ASN A 36 -11.42 -8.02 7.61
N TYR A 37 -10.35 -8.44 8.29
CA TYR A 37 -9.95 -7.87 9.56
C TYR A 37 -8.52 -7.37 9.48
N TRP A 38 -8.35 -6.06 9.64
CA TRP A 38 -7.06 -5.40 9.70
C TRP A 38 -6.56 -5.47 11.13
N VAL A 39 -5.52 -6.27 11.36
CA VAL A 39 -4.88 -6.41 12.67
C VAL A 39 -3.97 -5.19 12.87
N PRO A 40 -4.26 -4.28 13.80
CA PRO A 40 -3.45 -3.09 13.99
C PRO A 40 -2.14 -3.45 14.72
N LEU A 41 -1.02 -2.99 14.18
CA LEU A 41 0.32 -3.30 14.68
C LEU A 41 0.93 -2.06 15.33
N LYS A 42 1.82 -2.25 16.32
CA LYS A 42 2.56 -1.13 16.93
C LYS A 42 3.38 -0.35 15.89
N ASP A 43 3.92 -1.06 14.91
CA ASP A 43 4.76 -0.48 13.85
C ASP A 43 3.95 0.28 12.79
N ASP A 44 2.61 0.34 12.88
CA ASP A 44 1.78 1.05 11.91
C ASP A 44 1.88 2.58 12.08
N MET A 45 2.20 3.07 13.29
CA MET A 45 2.43 4.49 13.52
C MET A 45 3.65 5.03 12.77
N ASP A 46 4.73 4.25 12.72
CA ASP A 46 5.94 4.61 11.95
C ASP A 46 5.67 4.67 10.45
N LEU A 47 4.70 3.88 9.96
CA LEU A 47 4.28 3.89 8.56
C LEU A 47 3.38 5.08 8.23
N ALA A 48 2.54 5.52 9.17
CA ALA A 48 1.69 6.70 8.96
C ALA A 48 2.54 7.94 8.64
N LEU A 49 3.70 8.09 9.30
CA LEU A 49 4.63 9.18 9.00
C LEU A 49 5.30 9.00 7.63
N ASP A 50 5.68 7.77 7.27
CA ASP A 50 6.27 7.50 5.95
C ASP A 50 5.26 7.80 4.83
N GLU A 51 4.00 7.38 5.00
CA GLU A 51 2.90 7.66 4.08
C GLU A 51 2.61 9.16 3.98
N PHE A 52 2.56 9.88 5.11
CA PHE A 52 2.41 11.33 5.11
C PHE A 52 3.52 12.03 4.31
N LEU A 53 4.78 11.63 4.50
CA LEU A 53 5.91 12.22 3.77
C LEU A 53 5.80 11.95 2.26
N VAL A 54 5.43 10.73 1.87
CA VAL A 54 5.22 10.38 0.45
C VAL A 54 4.05 11.18 -0.13
N ASN A 55 2.91 11.24 0.56
CA ASN A 55 1.75 12.02 0.13
C ASN A 55 2.11 13.49 -0.02
N HIS A 56 2.84 14.08 0.93
CA HIS A 56 3.29 15.46 0.85
C HIS A 56 4.15 15.74 -0.39
N ILE A 57 5.10 14.85 -0.67
CA ILE A 57 5.97 14.96 -1.85
C ILE A 57 5.13 14.84 -3.12
N VAL A 58 4.31 13.80 -3.26
CA VAL A 58 3.51 13.56 -4.48
C VAL A 58 2.50 14.68 -4.70
N GLU A 59 1.79 15.12 -3.65
CA GLU A 59 0.85 16.24 -3.72
C GLU A 59 1.52 17.53 -4.21
N SER A 60 2.78 17.77 -3.81
CA SER A 60 3.51 18.94 -4.29
C SER A 60 3.76 18.94 -5.81
N PHE A 61 3.88 17.74 -6.42
CA PHE A 61 4.07 17.58 -7.86
C PHE A 61 2.79 17.66 -8.67
N VAL A 62 1.62 17.43 -8.07
CA VAL A 62 0.32 17.44 -8.78
C VAL A 62 -0.45 18.76 -8.60
N LYS A 63 0.01 19.64 -7.70
CA LYS A 63 -0.59 20.97 -7.49
C LYS A 63 -0.44 21.81 -8.75
N GLY A 64 -1.58 22.21 -9.31
CA GLY A 64 -1.63 23.01 -10.55
C GLY A 64 -1.45 22.20 -11.83
N GLU A 65 -1.30 20.88 -11.74
CA GLU A 65 -1.20 19.99 -12.90
C GLU A 65 -2.57 19.67 -13.51
N SER A 66 -2.53 19.12 -14.73
CA SER A 66 -3.73 18.66 -15.44
C SER A 66 -4.42 17.50 -14.70
N GLU A 67 -5.74 17.33 -14.92
CA GLU A 67 -6.49 16.19 -14.37
C GLU A 67 -5.93 14.84 -14.83
N GLN A 68 -5.39 14.77 -16.05
CA GLN A 68 -4.74 13.56 -16.56
C GLN A 68 -3.47 13.22 -15.77
N THR A 69 -2.67 14.23 -15.40
CA THR A 69 -1.48 14.05 -14.55
C THR A 69 -1.86 13.62 -13.14
N LYS A 70 -2.90 14.24 -12.55
CA LYS A 70 -3.42 13.88 -11.22
C LYS A 70 -3.89 12.43 -11.18
N GLN A 71 -4.70 12.02 -12.16
CA GLN A 71 -5.19 10.64 -12.30
C GLN A 71 -4.06 9.61 -12.51
N TYR A 72 -2.93 10.05 -13.07
CA TYR A 72 -1.76 9.20 -13.26
C TYR A 72 -0.92 9.02 -11.99
N LEU A 73 -0.78 10.07 -11.18
CA LEU A 73 0.11 10.08 -10.01
C LEU A 73 -0.59 9.73 -8.69
N LEU A 74 -1.90 9.97 -8.58
CA LEU A 74 -2.66 9.78 -7.35
C LEU A 74 -3.49 8.51 -7.38
N ASN A 75 -3.71 7.93 -6.20
CA ASN A 75 -4.74 6.93 -6.02
C ASN A 75 -6.11 7.56 -6.33
N PRO A 76 -7.04 6.88 -7.02
CA PRO A 76 -8.41 7.37 -7.21
C PRO A 76 -9.09 7.91 -5.94
N ASN A 77 -8.82 7.29 -4.78
CA ASN A 77 -9.37 7.75 -3.49
C ASN A 77 -8.78 9.08 -3.00
N GLN A 78 -7.68 9.55 -3.58
CA GLN A 78 -6.98 10.79 -3.22
C GLN A 78 -7.31 11.95 -4.17
N LEU A 79 -8.05 11.70 -5.26
CA LEU A 79 -8.31 12.73 -6.27
C LEU A 79 -9.18 13.88 -5.75
N GLU A 80 -10.07 13.58 -4.80
CA GLU A 80 -10.99 14.57 -4.20
C GLU A 80 -10.41 15.24 -2.95
N ASP A 81 -9.36 14.67 -2.36
CA ASP A 81 -8.82 15.04 -1.04
C ASP A 81 -7.40 15.67 -1.10
N ILE A 82 -7.00 16.20 -2.26
CA ILE A 82 -5.68 16.86 -2.39
C ILE A 82 -5.66 18.10 -1.49
N SER A 83 -4.75 18.10 -0.52
CA SER A 83 -4.64 19.20 0.42
C SER A 83 -4.20 20.50 -0.28
N SER A 84 -4.93 21.60 -0.03
CA SER A 84 -4.63 22.88 -0.68
C SER A 84 -3.32 23.46 -0.16
N THR A 85 -3.02 23.27 1.13
CA THR A 85 -1.81 23.80 1.79
C THR A 85 -1.03 22.71 2.52
N PRO A 86 0.31 22.83 2.63
CA PRO A 86 1.12 21.92 3.46
C PRO A 86 0.63 21.79 4.91
N SER A 87 0.10 22.87 5.48
CA SER A 87 -0.40 22.90 6.86
C SER A 87 -1.64 22.05 7.06
N GLU A 88 -2.55 22.02 6.09
CA GLU A 88 -3.74 21.15 6.12
C GLU A 88 -3.35 19.68 6.11
N LEU A 89 -2.42 19.29 5.23
CA LEU A 89 -1.91 17.92 5.18
C LEU A 89 -1.26 17.54 6.52
N PHE A 90 -0.47 18.43 7.11
CA PHE A 90 0.13 18.18 8.42
C PHE A 90 -0.91 18.06 9.53
N ALA A 91 -1.97 18.89 9.50
CA ALA A 91 -3.07 18.78 10.44
C ALA A 91 -3.82 17.43 10.30
N GLN A 92 -4.02 16.94 9.07
CA GLN A 92 -4.59 15.61 8.82
C GLN A 92 -3.70 14.50 9.41
N PHE A 93 -2.37 14.60 9.24
CA PHE A 93 -1.43 13.67 9.87
C PHE A 93 -1.52 13.73 11.40
N GLN A 94 -1.51 14.92 11.99
CA GLN A 94 -1.63 15.08 13.45
C GLN A 94 -2.95 14.49 13.96
N GLN A 95 -4.05 14.71 13.25
CA GLN A 95 -5.35 14.13 13.58
C GLN A 95 -5.34 12.61 13.47
N ALA A 96 -4.72 12.04 12.42
CA ALA A 96 -4.57 10.60 12.27
C ALA A 96 -3.77 9.98 13.42
N VAL A 97 -2.68 10.63 13.85
CA VAL A 97 -1.88 10.21 15.01
C VAL A 97 -2.70 10.28 16.30
N GLN A 98 -3.39 11.40 16.57
CA GLN A 98 -4.23 11.55 17.77
C GLN A 98 -5.37 10.54 17.81
N ASN A 99 -5.99 10.24 16.67
CA ASN A 99 -7.03 9.22 16.56
C ASN A 99 -6.48 7.81 16.82
N ALA A 100 -5.23 7.54 16.44
CA ALA A 100 -4.56 6.27 16.73
C ALA A 100 -4.18 6.13 18.22
N GLU A 101 -3.91 7.25 18.90
CA GLU A 101 -3.54 7.31 20.33
C GLU A 101 -4.73 7.45 21.29
N SER A 102 -5.91 7.85 20.81
CA SER A 102 -7.08 8.13 21.65
C SER A 102 -7.60 6.89 22.41
N GLU A 103 -7.80 7.09 23.72
CA GLU A 103 -8.26 6.10 24.70
C GLU A 103 -9.69 5.58 24.45
N GLU A 104 -10.56 6.38 23.84
CA GLU A 104 -11.96 6.02 23.53
C GLU A 104 -12.04 4.93 22.43
N HIS A 105 -10.94 4.73 21.71
CA HIS A 105 -10.76 3.71 20.68
C HIS A 105 -9.46 2.93 20.90
N LYS A 106 -9.19 2.47 22.13
CA LYS A 106 -8.09 1.53 22.47
C LYS A 106 -8.18 0.21 21.69
N ARG A 107 -7.88 0.26 20.40
CA ARG A 107 -7.62 -0.91 19.57
C ARG A 107 -6.32 -1.50 20.09
N LYS A 108 -6.38 -2.75 20.55
CA LYS A 108 -5.19 -3.47 21.00
C LYS A 108 -4.19 -3.53 19.83
N LEU A 109 -3.09 -2.79 19.94
CA LEU A 109 -1.97 -2.87 19.01
C LEU A 109 -1.17 -4.15 19.29
N TRP A 110 -0.91 -4.91 18.24
CA TRP A 110 -0.17 -6.16 18.33
C TRP A 110 1.31 -5.93 18.03
N GLU A 111 2.18 -6.61 18.77
CA GLU A 111 3.59 -6.68 18.44
C GLU A 111 3.79 -7.58 17.21
N THR A 112 4.80 -7.27 16.41
CA THR A 112 5.14 -8.03 15.19
C THR A 112 6.07 -9.21 15.50
N ASP A 113 6.90 -9.10 16.55
CA ASP A 113 7.92 -10.08 16.92
C ASP A 113 7.54 -11.00 18.11
N TYR A 114 6.25 -11.10 18.42
CA TYR A 114 5.76 -11.90 19.56
C TYR A 114 6.05 -13.40 19.45
N LEU A 115 6.37 -13.90 18.25
CA LEU A 115 6.61 -15.32 18.00
C LEU A 115 7.90 -15.53 17.19
N THR A 116 8.88 -16.21 17.79
CA THR A 116 10.10 -16.60 17.09
C THR A 116 9.80 -17.63 16.00
N GLN A 117 10.66 -17.72 14.98
CA GLN A 117 10.49 -18.69 13.90
C GLN A 117 10.39 -20.15 14.40
N SER A 118 11.11 -20.49 15.48
CA SER A 118 11.02 -21.82 16.11
C SER A 118 9.63 -22.06 16.72
N LYS A 119 9.15 -21.12 17.54
CA LYS A 119 7.82 -21.21 18.16
C LYS A 119 6.70 -21.21 17.12
N PHE A 120 6.87 -20.49 16.01
CA PHE A 120 5.94 -20.53 14.89
C PHE A 120 5.90 -21.91 14.24
N ARG A 121 7.05 -22.55 13.98
CA ARG A 121 7.09 -23.92 13.46
C ARG A 121 6.45 -24.93 14.42
N GLU A 122 6.68 -24.79 15.72
CA GLU A 122 6.04 -25.62 16.75
C GLU A 122 4.51 -25.43 16.77
N LEU A 123 4.04 -24.19 16.66
CA LEU A 123 2.61 -23.89 16.57
C LEU A 123 2.00 -24.54 15.33
N LEU A 124 2.63 -24.37 14.16
CA LEU A 124 2.19 -24.99 12.91
C LEU A 124 2.10 -26.51 13.01
N ALA A 125 3.00 -27.15 13.76
CA ALA A 125 2.95 -28.60 13.98
C ALA A 125 1.80 -29.04 14.91
N ARG A 126 1.33 -28.16 15.80
CA ARG A 126 0.28 -28.46 16.78
C ARG A 126 -1.13 -28.21 16.26
N VAL A 127 -1.30 -27.23 15.37
CA VAL A 127 -2.62 -26.92 14.80
C VAL A 127 -2.85 -27.82 13.58
N ARG A 128 -4.00 -28.50 13.51
CA ARG A 128 -4.43 -29.24 12.31
C ARG A 128 -4.88 -28.26 11.23
N LEU A 129 -3.95 -27.46 10.70
CA LEU A 129 -4.18 -26.60 9.55
C LEU A 129 -3.72 -27.32 8.29
N THR A 130 -4.56 -27.28 7.26
CA THR A 130 -4.11 -27.58 5.89
C THR A 130 -3.36 -26.36 5.37
N VAL A 131 -2.08 -26.25 5.72
CA VAL A 131 -1.22 -25.20 5.16
C VAL A 131 -0.79 -25.64 3.76
N ARG A 132 -1.20 -24.90 2.74
CA ARG A 132 -0.75 -25.09 1.37
C ARG A 132 0.24 -24.00 1.02
N HIS A 133 1.39 -24.39 0.49
CA HIS A 133 2.30 -23.44 -0.12
C HIS A 133 1.61 -22.83 -1.35
N LEU A 134 1.58 -21.50 -1.44
CA LEU A 134 1.05 -20.83 -2.62
C LEU A 134 2.06 -20.92 -3.76
N GLU A 135 1.61 -21.34 -4.93
CA GLU A 135 2.47 -21.43 -6.10
C GLU A 135 2.84 -20.03 -6.59
N VAL A 136 4.12 -19.85 -6.86
CA VAL A 136 4.61 -18.63 -7.50
C VAL A 136 4.24 -18.71 -8.96
N MET A 137 3.45 -17.74 -9.42
CA MET A 137 3.01 -17.64 -10.80
C MET A 137 4.24 -17.43 -11.71
N PRO A 138 4.36 -18.19 -12.82
CA PRO A 138 5.37 -17.94 -13.84
C PRO A 138 5.32 -16.48 -14.32
N LYS A 139 6.49 -15.89 -14.58
CA LYS A 139 6.61 -14.47 -14.96
C LYS A 139 5.75 -14.10 -16.18
N GLU A 140 5.69 -14.98 -17.18
CA GLU A 140 4.92 -14.72 -18.40
C GLU A 140 3.42 -14.77 -18.14
N GLU A 141 2.94 -15.71 -17.32
CA GLU A 141 1.54 -15.76 -16.90
C GLU A 141 1.15 -14.53 -16.07
N TYR A 142 2.05 -14.08 -15.19
CA TYR A 142 1.84 -12.86 -14.41
C TYR A 142 1.70 -11.62 -15.31
N LYS A 143 2.56 -11.47 -16.33
CA LYS A 143 2.41 -10.38 -17.31
C LYS A 143 1.10 -10.47 -18.08
N LEU A 144 0.75 -11.66 -18.56
CA LEU A 144 -0.52 -11.88 -19.29
C LEU A 144 -1.74 -11.53 -18.43
N LEU A 145 -1.71 -11.88 -17.14
CA LEU A 145 -2.74 -11.50 -16.18
C LEU A 145 -2.84 -9.97 -16.04
N LEU A 146 -1.71 -9.28 -15.86
CA LEU A 146 -1.68 -7.81 -15.77
C LEU A 146 -2.18 -7.14 -17.06
N GLU A 147 -1.75 -7.61 -18.22
CA GLU A 147 -2.20 -7.09 -19.52
C GLU A 147 -3.70 -7.31 -19.72
N SER A 148 -4.20 -8.51 -19.41
CA SER A 148 -5.62 -8.83 -19.48
C SER A 148 -6.43 -7.90 -18.57
N ASN A 149 -6.00 -7.74 -17.31
CA ASN A 149 -6.67 -6.87 -16.35
C ASN A 149 -6.62 -5.39 -16.77
N SER A 150 -5.50 -4.92 -17.34
CA SER A 150 -5.42 -3.54 -17.85
C SER A 150 -6.43 -3.27 -18.96
N LYS A 151 -6.74 -4.27 -19.79
CA LYS A 151 -7.68 -4.13 -20.92
C LYS A 151 -9.14 -4.10 -20.47
N ARG A 152 -9.48 -4.73 -19.34
CA ARG A 152 -10.87 -4.80 -18.82
C ARG A 152 -11.47 -3.42 -18.51
N LEU A 153 -10.62 -2.47 -18.10
CA LEU A 153 -11.02 -1.08 -17.83
C LEU A 153 -10.90 -0.17 -19.06
N GLN A 154 -10.24 -0.63 -20.13
CA GLN A 154 -9.95 0.19 -21.32
C GLN A 154 -11.08 0.20 -22.36
N THR A 155 -12.11 -0.63 -22.21
CA THR A 155 -13.21 -0.77 -23.19
C THR A 155 -14.06 0.50 -23.38
N LYS A 156 -13.84 1.56 -22.59
CA LYS A 156 -14.54 2.85 -22.76
C LYS A 156 -13.68 4.05 -23.19
N THR A 157 -12.34 3.99 -23.23
CA THR A 157 -11.59 5.26 -23.28
C THR A 157 -10.25 5.31 -24.02
N ARG A 158 -9.89 4.42 -24.97
CA ARG A 158 -8.62 4.65 -25.73
C ARG A 158 -8.73 4.35 -27.22
N THR A 159 -9.04 5.38 -27.99
CA THR A 159 -8.52 5.54 -29.35
C THR A 159 -7.13 6.17 -29.28
N ALA A 160 -6.14 5.48 -29.87
CA ALA A 160 -4.83 5.97 -30.32
C ALA A 160 -3.79 6.45 -29.27
N THR A 161 -2.60 5.84 -29.34
CA THR A 161 -1.26 6.42 -29.03
C THR A 161 -1.25 7.62 -28.06
N GLU A 162 -1.16 7.38 -26.75
CA GLU A 162 -0.87 8.45 -25.80
C GLU A 162 0.50 8.21 -25.16
N SER A 163 1.37 9.20 -25.33
CA SER A 163 2.52 9.45 -24.46
C SER A 163 2.09 9.43 -23.00
N LEU A 164 2.97 8.98 -22.11
CA LEU A 164 2.71 9.04 -20.66
C LEU A 164 2.36 10.48 -20.25
N PRO A 165 1.43 10.69 -19.30
CA PRO A 165 1.03 12.02 -18.83
C PRO A 165 2.18 12.84 -18.24
N ILE A 166 3.27 12.18 -17.87
CA ILE A 166 4.49 12.80 -17.35
C ILE A 166 5.72 12.37 -18.15
N SER A 167 6.75 13.22 -18.13
CA SER A 167 8.06 12.87 -18.71
C SER A 167 8.78 11.80 -17.87
N SER A 168 9.65 11.02 -18.51
CA SER A 168 10.48 10.01 -17.83
C SER A 168 11.39 10.63 -16.77
N THR A 169 11.88 11.84 -16.98
CA THR A 169 12.70 12.57 -15.99
C THR A 169 11.89 12.91 -14.74
N LEU A 170 10.63 13.35 -14.90
CA LEU A 170 9.74 13.66 -13.77
C LEU A 170 9.41 12.39 -12.98
N GLU A 171 9.13 11.28 -13.68
CA GLU A 171 8.90 9.98 -13.05
C GLU A 171 10.10 9.50 -12.22
N LEU A 172 11.32 9.62 -12.78
CA LEU A 172 12.56 9.29 -12.07
C LEU A 172 12.76 10.18 -10.84
N LEU A 173 12.45 11.47 -10.92
CA LEU A 173 12.56 12.40 -9.80
C LEU A 173 11.60 12.02 -8.67
N ILE A 174 10.30 11.84 -8.99
CA ILE A 174 9.27 11.44 -8.01
C ILE A 174 9.68 10.11 -7.36
N SER A 175 10.06 9.12 -8.17
CA SER A 175 10.50 7.81 -7.68
C SER A 175 11.72 7.89 -6.77
N SER A 176 12.66 8.80 -7.05
CA SER A 176 13.87 9.01 -6.24
C SER A 176 13.56 9.69 -4.91
N MET A 177 12.65 10.67 -4.91
CA MET A 177 12.23 11.37 -3.70
C MET A 177 11.39 10.47 -2.78
N CYS A 178 10.52 9.65 -3.36
CA CYS A 178 9.68 8.69 -2.62
C CYS A 178 10.40 7.36 -2.34
N ALA A 179 11.68 7.23 -2.71
CA ALA A 179 12.43 6.01 -2.44
C ALA A 179 12.52 5.74 -0.92
N PRO A 180 12.37 4.49 -0.45
CA PRO A 180 12.33 4.18 0.98
C PRO A 180 13.54 4.72 1.77
N ARG A 181 14.73 4.74 1.14
CA ARG A 181 15.95 5.29 1.77
C ARG A 181 15.87 6.80 1.98
N THR A 182 15.28 7.52 1.04
CA THR A 182 15.09 8.98 1.10
C THR A 182 14.10 9.33 2.22
N ILE A 183 12.94 8.66 2.22
CA ILE A 183 11.91 8.85 3.27
C ILE A 183 12.46 8.52 4.66
N ALA A 184 13.18 7.40 4.81
CA ALA A 184 13.82 7.05 6.08
C ALA A 184 14.86 8.10 6.53
N GLY A 185 15.58 8.71 5.57
CA GLY A 185 16.50 9.80 5.85
C GLY A 185 15.79 11.07 6.35
N MET A 186 14.70 11.46 5.68
CA MET A 186 13.86 12.59 6.11
C MET A 186 13.29 12.38 7.51
N LYS A 187 12.72 11.19 7.77
CA LYS A 187 12.18 10.81 9.09
C LYS A 187 13.26 10.88 10.19
N ARG A 188 14.45 10.34 9.93
CA ARG A 188 15.57 10.38 10.87
C ARG A 188 15.99 11.81 11.20
N GLU A 189 16.10 12.66 10.18
CA GLU A 189 16.48 14.06 10.37
C GLU A 189 15.40 14.86 11.12
N PHE A 190 14.13 14.59 10.84
CA PHE A 190 13.00 15.17 11.57
C PHE A 190 13.08 14.86 13.06
N PHE A 191 13.18 13.59 13.43
CA PHE A 191 13.29 13.20 14.85
C PHE A 191 14.58 13.71 15.50
N ARG A 192 15.70 13.72 14.77
CA ARG A 192 16.95 14.30 15.28
C ARG A 192 16.78 15.75 15.70
N ARG A 193 15.98 16.53 14.96
CA ARG A 193 15.69 17.94 15.26
C ARG A 193 14.61 18.13 16.33
N LEU A 194 13.66 17.21 16.41
CA LEU A 194 12.56 17.28 17.38
C LEU A 194 13.06 17.08 18.83
N TYR A 195 14.10 16.27 19.00
CA TYR A 195 14.69 15.94 20.30
C TYR A 195 16.00 16.70 20.62
N THR A 196 16.30 17.77 19.87
CA THR A 196 17.35 18.76 20.17
C THR A 196 16.73 20.07 20.60
#